data_AF-A0A353HVD8-F1
#
_entry.id   AF-A0A353HVD8-F1
#
_cell.length_a   1.000
_cell.length_b   1.000
_cell.length_c   1.000
_cell.angle_alpha   90.00
_cell.angle_beta   90.00
_cell.angle_gamma   90.00
#
_symmetry.space_group_name_H-M   'P 1'
#
loop_
_entity.id
_entity.type
_entity.pdbx_description
1 polymer ?
#
loop_
_entity_poly.entity_id
_entity_poly.type
_entity_poly.pdbx_seq_one_letter_code
_entity_poly.pdbx_strand_id
1 'polypeptide(L)' 'PSGPLQSRAQALAQLRAVAEFFRQTEPHSPVAYLADKAASWGEQPLHVWLKTVVKDAAALSHVDELLGIERKGDAEG' A
#
# COMPACT_ATOMS: atom_id res chain seq x y z
N PRO A 1 7.06 -19.90 -20.49
CA PRO A 1 7.46 -18.49 -20.23
C PRO A 1 6.36 -17.73 -19.49
N SER A 2 6.68 -17.18 -18.33
CA SER A 2 5.82 -16.20 -17.64
C SER A 2 5.75 -14.95 -18.53
N GLY A 3 4.59 -14.71 -19.14
CA GLY A 3 4.37 -13.52 -19.96
C GLY A 3 4.42 -12.23 -19.14
N PRO A 4 4.34 -11.06 -19.81
CA PRO A 4 4.29 -9.77 -19.13
C PRO A 4 3.13 -9.70 -18.12
N LEU A 5 3.25 -8.87 -17.09
CA LEU A 5 2.18 -8.62 -16.12
C LEU A 5 0.95 -8.03 -16.82
N GLN A 6 -0.21 -8.66 -16.63
CA GLN A 6 -1.47 -8.33 -17.30
C GLN A 6 -2.48 -7.63 -16.38
N SER A 7 -2.29 -7.69 -15.06
CA SER A 7 -3.22 -7.06 -14.12
C SER A 7 -2.54 -6.63 -12.82
N ARG A 8 -3.19 -5.69 -12.12
CA ARG A 8 -2.81 -5.29 -10.76
C ARG A 8 -2.80 -6.50 -9.82
N ALA A 9 -3.82 -7.36 -9.88
CA ALA A 9 -3.90 -8.55 -9.05
C ALA A 9 -2.71 -9.50 -9.28
N GLN A 10 -2.31 -9.69 -10.54
CA GLN A 10 -1.14 -10.51 -10.88
C GLN A 10 0.15 -9.91 -10.33
N ALA A 11 0.34 -8.59 -10.44
CA ALA A 11 1.52 -7.90 -9.92
C ALA A 11 1.63 -8.04 -8.39
N LEU A 12 0.52 -7.85 -7.67
CA LEU A 12 0.48 -7.98 -6.20
C LEU A 12 0.71 -9.43 -5.76
N ALA A 13 0.15 -10.41 -6.48
CA ALA A 13 0.41 -11.83 -6.22
C ALA A 13 1.89 -12.17 -6.42
N GLN A 14 2.54 -11.60 -7.43
CA GLN A 14 3.96 -11.81 -7.67
C GLN A 14 4.83 -11.19 -6.58
N LEU A 15 4.49 -10.02 -6.05
CA LEU A 15 5.16 -9.44 -4.87
C LEU A 15 5.09 -10.35 -3.65
N ARG A 16 3.92 -10.97 -3.40
CA ARG A 16 3.75 -11.96 -2.31
C ARG A 16 4.60 -13.21 -2.53
N ALA A 17 4.67 -13.71 -3.76
CA ALA A 17 5.51 -14.86 -4.10
C ALA A 17 7.01 -14.56 -3.89
N VAL A 18 7.45 -13.35 -4.24
CA VAL A 18 8.82 -12.87 -3.96
C VAL A 18 9.06 -12.79 -2.46
N ALA A 19 8.12 -12.21 -1.70
CA ALA A 19 8.23 -12.13 -0.25
C ALA A 19 8.37 -13.52 0.40
N GLU A 20 7.58 -14.48 -0.07
CA GLU A 20 7.61 -15.85 0.42
C GLU A 20 8.92 -16.56 0.12
N PHE A 21 9.45 -16.40 -1.09
CA PHE A 21 10.76 -16.93 -1.45
C PHE A 21 11.84 -16.42 -0.49
N PHE A 22 11.92 -15.11 -0.27
CA PHE A 22 12.91 -14.54 0.63
C PHE A 22 12.69 -14.93 2.10
N ARG A 23 11.45 -15.14 2.58
CA ARG A 23 11.22 -15.66 3.94
C ARG A 23 11.83 -17.05 4.14
N GLN A 24 11.80 -17.89 3.11
CA GLN A 24 12.33 -19.25 3.16
C GLN A 24 13.85 -19.29 3.02
N THR A 25 14.42 -18.47 2.12
CA THR A 25 15.86 -18.48 1.84
C THR A 25 16.66 -17.53 2.74
N GLU A 26 16.05 -16.43 3.18
CA GLU A 26 16.67 -15.38 3.98
C GLU A 26 15.67 -14.83 5.03
N PRO A 27 15.42 -15.55 6.15
CA PRO A 27 14.34 -15.24 7.12
C PRO A 27 14.38 -13.84 7.76
N HIS A 28 15.52 -13.17 7.68
CA HIS A 28 15.75 -11.81 8.21
C HIS A 28 16.01 -10.77 7.12
N SER A 29 15.73 -11.10 5.86
CA SER A 29 15.93 -10.19 4.76
C SER A 29 14.90 -9.04 4.82
N PRO A 30 15.34 -7.77 4.73
CA PRO A 30 14.41 -6.65 4.61
C PRO A 30 13.61 -6.72 3.30
N VAL A 31 14.09 -7.46 2.30
CA VAL A 31 13.42 -7.61 1.00
C VAL A 31 12.09 -8.34 1.14
N ALA A 32 12.05 -9.44 1.91
CA ALA A 32 10.82 -10.18 2.20
C ALA A 32 9.75 -9.26 2.80
N TYR A 33 10.14 -8.49 3.81
CA TYR A 33 9.26 -7.57 4.51
C TYR A 33 8.74 -6.45 3.60
N LEU A 34 9.61 -5.84 2.80
CA LEU A 34 9.24 -4.73 1.93
C LEU A 34 8.35 -5.19 0.76
N ALA A 35 8.60 -6.37 0.18
CA ALA A 35 7.76 -6.92 -0.88
C ALA A 35 6.34 -7.23 -0.37
N ASP A 36 6.22 -7.81 0.82
CA ASP A 36 4.94 -8.09 1.47
C ASP A 36 4.17 -6.80 1.82
N LYS A 37 4.88 -5.79 2.33
CA LYS A 37 4.32 -4.46 2.58
C LYS A 37 3.85 -3.78 1.30
N ALA A 38 4.65 -3.84 0.23
CA ALA A 38 4.28 -3.26 -1.05
C ALA A 38 3.02 -3.92 -1.63
N ALA A 39 2.89 -5.25 -1.51
CA ALA A 39 1.68 -5.95 -1.90
C ALA A 39 0.46 -5.49 -1.07
N SER A 40 0.62 -5.35 0.24
CA SER A 40 -0.44 -4.93 1.16
C SER A 40 -0.90 -3.48 0.91
N TRP A 41 0.04 -2.53 0.79
CA TRP A 41 -0.25 -1.15 0.44
C TRP A 41 -0.86 -1.03 -0.95
N GLY A 42 -0.37 -1.86 -1.86
CA GLY A 42 -0.86 -1.94 -3.22
C GLY A 42 -2.29 -2.39 -3.32
N GLU A 43 -2.94 -2.93 -2.27
CA GLU A 43 -4.38 -3.24 -2.23
C GLU A 43 -5.23 -2.07 -1.72
N GLN A 44 -4.64 -1.13 -0.99
CA GLN A 44 -5.33 -0.01 -0.36
C GLN A 44 -5.54 1.16 -1.33
N PRO A 45 -6.62 1.94 -1.18
CA PRO A 45 -6.71 3.27 -1.80
C PRO A 45 -5.62 4.19 -1.25
N LEU A 46 -5.06 5.04 -2.12
CA LEU A 46 -3.95 5.95 -1.79
C LEU A 46 -4.19 6.76 -0.50
N HIS A 47 -5.41 7.28 -0.32
CA HIS A 47 -5.76 8.09 0.83
C HIS A 47 -5.81 7.31 2.15
N VAL A 48 -6.24 6.04 2.11
CA VAL A 48 -6.21 5.17 3.29
C VAL A 48 -4.77 4.91 3.68
N TRP A 49 -3.91 4.62 2.69
CA TRP A 49 -2.49 4.42 2.92
C TRP A 49 -1.82 5.67 3.50
N LEU A 50 -2.09 6.87 2.96
CA LEU A 50 -1.49 8.13 3.44
C LEU A 50 -1.82 8.39 4.92
N LYS A 51 -3.03 8.08 5.38
CA LYS A 51 -3.42 8.17 6.81
C LYS A 51 -2.59 7.27 7.73
N THR A 52 -2.05 6.16 7.21
CA THR A 52 -1.23 5.23 8.01
C THR A 52 0.26 5.60 8.04
N VAL A 53 0.74 6.33 7.03
CA VAL A 53 2.16 6.65 6.87
C VAL A 53 2.49 8.07 7.33
N VAL A 54 1.58 9.02 7.12
CA VAL A 54 1.75 10.41 7.51
C VAL A 54 1.35 10.58 8.98
N LYS A 55 2.34 10.88 9.82
CA LYS A 55 2.12 11.12 11.27
C LYS A 55 1.72 12.56 11.60
N ASP A 56 1.97 13.49 10.67
CA ASP A 56 1.62 14.90 10.81
C ASP A 56 0.21 15.15 10.26
N ALA A 57 -0.72 15.47 11.15
CA ALA A 57 -2.11 15.74 10.80
C ALA A 57 -2.27 16.95 9.86
N ALA A 58 -1.40 17.96 9.94
CA ALA A 58 -1.46 19.13 9.06
C ALA A 58 -1.05 18.77 7.62
N ALA A 59 0.03 17.99 7.47
CA ALA A 59 0.46 17.49 6.17
C ALA A 59 -0.59 16.56 5.52
N LEU A 60 -1.26 15.73 6.32
CA LEU A 60 -2.32 14.84 5.86
C LEU A 60 -3.58 15.62 5.41
N SER A 61 -3.96 16.67 6.13
CA SER A 61 -5.12 17.50 5.77
C SER A 61 -4.94 18.18 4.40
N HIS A 62 -3.73 18.68 4.11
CA HIS A 62 -3.42 19.29 2.82
C HIS A 62 -3.49 18.29 1.66
N VAL A 63 -3.07 17.05 1.91
CA VAL A 63 -3.18 15.94 0.95
C VAL A 63 -4.63 15.56 0.68
N ASP A 64 -5.47 15.49 1.72
CA ASP A 64 -6.90 15.20 1.58
C ASP A 64 -7.60 16.26 0.70
N GLU A 65 -7.25 17.54 0.85
CA GLU A 65 -7.72 18.64 -0.01
C GLU A 65 -7.29 18.48 -1.47
N LEU A 66 -6.01 18.19 -1.72
CA LEU A 66 -5.48 17.98 -3.08
C LEU A 66 -6.10 16.77 -3.79
N LEU A 67 -6.45 15.73 -3.02
CA LEU A 67 -7.11 14.53 -3.54
C LEU A 67 -8.64 14.65 -3.60
N GLY A 68 -9.21 15.78 -3.16
CA GLY A 68 -10.66 16.04 -3.20
C GLY A 68 -11.46 15.15 -2.26
N ILE A 69 -10.90 14.78 -1.11
CA ILE A 69 -11.53 13.86 -0.17
C ILE A 69 -12.35 14.66 0.83
N GLU A 70 -13.65 14.79 0.56
CA GLU A 70 -14.57 15.39 1.52
C GLU A 70 -14.72 14.47 2.74
N ARG A 71 -14.31 14.97 3.91
CA ARG A 71 -14.52 14.30 5.19
C ARG A 71 -16.02 14.39 5.51
N LYS A 72 -16.83 13.48 4.94
CA LYS A 72 -18.27 13.42 5.22
C LYS A 72 -18.48 13.09 6.70
N GLY A 73 -18.74 14.11 7.50
CA GLY A 73 -19.09 13.95 8.92
C GLY A 73 -18.86 15.19 9.77
N ASP A 74 -19.47 16.32 9.40
CA ASP A 74 -19.78 17.46 10.30
C ASP A 74 -21.02 18.17 9.72
N ALA A 75 -22.11 17.41 9.58
CA ALA A 75 -23.40 17.93 9.14
C ALA A 75 -24.55 17.21 9.85
N GLU A 76 -24.49 17.13 11.18
CA GLU A 76 -25.67 17.01 12.04
C GLU A 76 -25.44 17.86 13.29
N GLY A 77 -25.98 19.07 13.23
CA GLY A 77 -26.24 19.99 14.34
C GLY A 77 -27.53 20.72 14.02
#